data_AF-S0J4E7-F1
#
_entry.id   AF-S0J4E7-F1
#
_cell.length_a   1.000
_cell.length_b   1.000
_cell.length_c   1.000
_cell.angle_alpha   90.00
_cell.angle_beta   90.00
_cell.angle_gamma   90.00
#
_symmetry.space_group_name_H-M   'P 1'
#
loop_
_entity.id
_entity.type
_entity.pdbx_description
1 polymer ?
#
loop_
_entity_poly.entity_id
_entity_poly.type
_entity_poly.pdbx_seq_one_letter_code
_entity_poly.pdbx_strand_id
1 'polypeptide(L)'
;MKVFKLHLAEVTVGIFFVIMVACFFRGSGYDTEFSAAVPCNEDWICVTEEGITEYPVLPEKISIPEGREEIILRRELDEDVISINSLGFYTSHQEVAVFVEGKQIYRKKAPKNVHSKTPGNCWNFVQMQEEYAKKTLEIRLRNCYDYGSVEVPEFTYGPQSAIVVQQLNRKTPSLLTGISMLVLGLILVISWFTIGKKNAFS
;
A
#
# COMPACT_ATOMS: atom_id res chain seq x y z
N MET A 1 -21.48 -26.55 -38.11
CA MET A 1 -20.58 -26.60 -36.92
C MET A 1 -19.46 -25.56 -36.87
N LYS A 2 -18.81 -25.17 -37.98
CA LYS A 2 -17.73 -24.14 -37.97
C LYS A 2 -18.24 -22.75 -37.54
N VAL A 3 -19.35 -22.32 -38.14
CA VAL A 3 -20.01 -21.03 -37.88
C VAL A 3 -20.51 -20.92 -36.43
N PHE A 4 -21.05 -22.02 -35.89
CA PHE A 4 -21.52 -22.09 -34.51
C PHE A 4 -20.41 -21.90 -33.46
N LYS A 5 -19.20 -22.44 -33.70
CA LYS A 5 -18.06 -22.28 -32.79
C LYS A 5 -17.46 -20.87 -32.82
N LEU A 6 -17.52 -20.20 -33.97
CA LEU A 6 -17.06 -18.82 -34.13
C LEU A 6 -17.99 -17.85 -33.39
N HIS A 7 -19.30 -17.98 -33.59
CA HIS A 7 -20.28 -17.16 -32.87
C HIS A 7 -20.26 -17.42 -31.37
N LEU A 8 -19.98 -18.66 -30.93
CA LEU A 8 -19.80 -18.96 -29.51
C LEU A 8 -18.60 -18.19 -28.90
N ALA A 9 -17.51 -18.04 -29.65
CA ALA A 9 -16.35 -17.27 -29.20
C ALA A 9 -16.65 -15.76 -29.12
N GLU A 10 -17.34 -15.22 -30.13
CA GLU A 10 -17.78 -13.81 -30.13
C GLU A 10 -18.71 -13.50 -28.95
N VAL A 11 -19.68 -14.37 -28.68
CA VAL A 11 -20.58 -14.24 -27.52
C VAL A 11 -19.80 -14.31 -26.21
N THR A 12 -18.79 -15.18 -26.11
CA THR A 12 -17.95 -15.28 -24.91
C THR A 12 -17.14 -14.00 -24.67
N VAL A 13 -16.57 -13.41 -25.72
CA VAL A 13 -15.85 -12.12 -25.65
C VAL A 13 -16.80 -11.00 -25.24
N GLY A 14 -18.01 -10.95 -25.83
CA GLY A 14 -19.03 -9.95 -25.50
C GLY A 14 -19.49 -10.04 -24.04
N ILE A 15 -19.73 -11.25 -23.54
CA ILE A 15 -20.07 -11.49 -22.12
C ILE A 15 -18.92 -11.06 -21.21
N PHE A 16 -17.67 -11.41 -21.55
CA PHE A 16 -16.51 -11.00 -20.76
C PHE A 16 -16.36 -9.47 -20.72
N PHE A 17 -16.56 -8.78 -21.85
CA PHE A 17 -16.53 -7.33 -21.92
C PHE A 17 -17.62 -6.68 -21.05
N VAL A 18 -18.85 -7.19 -21.09
CA VAL A 18 -19.96 -6.71 -20.25
C VAL A 18 -19.66 -6.92 -18.77
N ILE A 19 -19.12 -8.09 -18.38
CA ILE A 19 -18.70 -8.37 -17.00
C ILE A 19 -17.58 -7.41 -16.57
N MET A 20 -16.59 -7.18 -17.42
CA MET A 20 -15.48 -6.26 -17.14
C MET A 20 -15.99 -4.83 -16.91
N VAL A 21 -16.87 -4.34 -17.80
CA VAL A 21 -17.50 -3.02 -17.70
C VAL A 21 -18.34 -2.92 -16.42
N ALA A 22 -19.16 -3.94 -16.12
CA ALA A 22 -19.93 -4.00 -14.89
C ALA A 22 -19.06 -4.01 -13.63
N CYS A 23 -17.90 -4.68 -13.66
CA CYS A 23 -16.92 -4.65 -12.57
C CYS A 23 -16.24 -3.29 -12.42
N PHE A 24 -15.92 -2.61 -13.53
CA PHE A 24 -15.39 -1.23 -13.49
C PHE A 24 -16.40 -0.26 -12.87
N PHE A 25 -17.68 -0.33 -13.29
CA PHE A 25 -18.73 0.53 -12.76
C PHE A 25 -19.13 0.18 -11.31
N ARG A 26 -19.09 -1.10 -10.91
CA ARG A 26 -19.29 -1.50 -9.49
C ARG A 26 -18.12 -1.11 -8.61
N GLY A 27 -16.87 -1.21 -9.10
CA GLY A 27 -15.68 -0.79 -8.38
C GLY A 27 -15.66 0.72 -8.08
N SER A 28 -16.30 1.52 -8.94
CA SER A 28 -16.49 2.96 -8.78
C SER A 28 -17.52 3.35 -7.71
N GLY A 29 -18.39 2.44 -7.28
CA GLY A 29 -19.52 2.73 -6.38
C GLY A 29 -19.33 2.24 -4.93
N TYR A 30 -18.14 1.77 -4.56
CA TYR A 30 -17.81 1.50 -3.15
C TYR A 30 -17.45 2.82 -2.46
N ASP A 31 -18.42 3.72 -2.34
CA ASP A 31 -18.33 4.88 -1.48
C ASP A 31 -18.41 4.42 -0.01
N THR A 32 -17.25 4.05 0.50
CA THR A 32 -16.67 4.36 1.81
C THR A 32 -17.63 4.72 2.96
N GLU A 33 -18.49 3.78 3.36
CA GLU A 33 -19.16 3.83 4.68
C GLU A 33 -18.36 3.08 5.77
N PHE A 34 -17.16 2.60 5.41
CA PHE A 34 -16.20 2.01 6.35
C PHE A 34 -15.24 3.11 6.79
N SER A 35 -15.48 3.69 7.97
CA SER A 35 -14.67 4.73 8.66
C SER A 35 -13.44 5.15 7.86
N ALA A 36 -13.61 6.17 7.02
CA ALA A 36 -12.65 6.52 5.97
C ALA A 36 -11.25 6.65 6.56
N ALA A 37 -10.29 5.97 5.95
CA ALA A 37 -8.91 6.09 6.36
C ALA A 37 -8.46 7.55 6.10
N VAL A 38 -8.12 8.28 7.16
CA VAL A 38 -7.80 9.70 7.12
C VAL A 38 -6.29 9.87 6.98
N PRO A 39 -5.79 10.56 5.94
CA PRO A 39 -4.36 10.86 5.82
C PRO A 39 -3.91 11.71 7.00
N CYS A 40 -2.72 11.43 7.52
CA CYS A 40 -2.25 12.04 8.75
C CYS A 40 -0.78 12.46 8.64
N ASN A 41 -0.50 13.28 7.63
CA ASN A 41 0.84 13.74 7.26
C ASN A 41 1.15 15.18 7.71
N GLU A 42 0.21 15.81 8.42
CA GLU A 42 0.31 17.17 8.94
C GLU A 42 0.83 17.15 10.39
N ASP A 43 1.39 18.29 10.82
CA ASP A 43 1.87 18.59 12.17
C ASP A 43 2.96 17.63 12.71
N TRP A 44 3.76 17.06 11.81
CA TRP A 44 4.91 16.26 12.20
C TRP A 44 6.15 17.13 12.40
N ILE A 45 6.81 16.88 13.52
CA ILE A 45 8.06 17.52 13.87
C ILE A 45 9.18 16.52 13.61
N CYS A 46 10.12 16.86 12.73
CA CYS A 46 11.33 16.08 12.56
C CYS A 46 12.39 16.57 13.54
N VAL A 47 12.82 15.70 14.44
CA VAL A 47 13.89 16.02 15.39
C VAL A 47 15.21 15.49 14.82
N THR A 48 16.01 16.41 14.29
CA THR A 48 17.42 16.16 13.93
C THR A 48 18.34 16.75 15.00
N GLU A 49 19.63 16.40 14.97
CA GLU A 49 20.60 16.93 15.94
C GLU A 49 20.95 18.40 15.68
N GLU A 50 20.78 18.86 14.43
CA GLU A 50 20.99 20.26 14.02
C GLU A 50 19.87 21.19 14.52
N GLY A 51 18.74 20.62 14.96
CA GLY A 51 17.62 21.34 15.52
C GLY A 51 16.29 20.62 15.31
N ILE A 52 15.23 21.25 15.81
CA ILE A 52 13.86 20.83 15.55
C ILE A 52 13.47 21.44 14.19
N THR A 53 13.23 20.60 13.18
CA THR A 53 12.68 21.05 11.89
C THR A 53 11.20 20.70 11.85
N GLU A 54 10.36 21.72 11.94
CA GLU A 54 8.91 21.56 11.79
C GLU A 54 8.56 21.49 10.32
N TYR A 55 7.92 20.40 9.91
CA TYR A 55 7.39 20.23 8.56
C TYR A 55 5.87 20.36 8.63
N PRO A 56 5.27 21.41 8.03
CA PRO A 56 3.82 21.53 7.94
C PRO A 56 3.18 20.32 7.24
N VAL A 57 3.91 19.77 6.25
CA VAL A 57 3.62 18.52 5.56
C VAL A 57 4.92 17.74 5.41
N LEU A 58 4.92 16.46 5.76
CA LEU A 58 6.09 15.61 5.61
C LEU A 58 6.56 15.52 4.16
N PRO A 59 7.84 15.81 3.85
CA PRO A 59 8.40 15.62 2.51
C PRO A 59 8.60 14.13 2.23
N GLU A 60 8.58 13.73 0.96
CA GLU A 60 8.77 12.32 0.54
C GLU A 60 10.14 11.76 0.98
N LYS A 61 11.17 12.62 1.05
CA LYS A 61 12.53 12.25 1.45
C LYS A 61 13.14 13.30 2.36
N ILE A 62 13.80 12.84 3.41
CA ILE A 62 14.57 13.68 4.34
C ILE A 62 16.03 13.25 4.26
N SER A 63 16.93 14.20 3.96
CA SER A 63 18.36 13.94 3.95
C SER A 63 18.86 13.57 5.35
N ILE A 64 19.70 12.54 5.46
CA ILE A 64 20.30 12.15 6.74
C ILE A 64 21.57 12.98 6.93
N PRO A 65 21.73 13.70 8.06
CA PRO A 65 22.99 14.36 8.38
C PRO A 65 24.14 13.35 8.45
N GLU A 66 25.35 13.76 8.06
CA GLU A 66 26.53 12.90 8.08
C GLU A 66 26.74 12.29 9.48
N GLY A 67 26.90 10.96 9.55
CA GLY A 67 27.15 10.23 10.81
C GLY A 67 25.92 9.69 11.52
N ARG A 68 24.69 9.92 11.01
CA ARG A 68 23.48 9.28 11.51
C ARG A 68 22.95 8.22 10.54
N GLU A 69 22.21 7.27 11.11
CA GLU A 69 21.54 6.19 10.36
C GLU A 69 20.00 6.25 10.50
N GLU A 70 19.47 7.11 11.37
CA GLU A 70 18.04 7.19 11.68
C GLU A 70 17.50 8.63 11.76
N ILE A 71 16.23 8.78 11.38
CA ILE A 71 15.43 10.00 11.59
C ILE A 71 14.36 9.76 12.64
N ILE A 72 13.99 10.81 13.37
CA ILE A 72 12.99 10.76 14.44
C ILE A 72 11.87 11.73 14.10
N LEU A 73 10.67 11.19 13.88
CA LEU A 73 9.45 11.95 13.65
C LEU A 73 8.62 11.96 14.94
N ARG A 74 8.18 13.13 15.38
CA ARG A 74 7.36 13.31 16.57
C ARG A 74 6.06 14.01 16.24
N ARG A 75 5.01 13.64 16.96
CA ARG A 75 3.73 14.34 16.94
C ARG A 75 2.97 14.13 18.23
N GLU A 76 2.24 15.15 18.68
CA GLU A 76 1.28 15.02 19.76
C GLU A 76 -0.02 14.37 19.26
N LEU A 77 -0.55 13.40 20.00
CA LEU A 77 -1.76 12.70 19.62
C LEU A 77 -3.00 13.45 20.11
N ASP A 78 -3.91 13.79 19.19
CA ASP A 78 -5.19 14.38 19.55
C ASP A 78 -6.11 13.40 20.28
N GLU A 79 -7.11 13.93 20.97
CA GLU A 79 -8.13 13.13 21.67
C GLU A 79 -9.01 12.37 20.66
N ASP A 80 -9.28 12.94 19.50
CA ASP A 80 -10.15 12.33 18.49
C ASP A 80 -9.48 11.15 17.74
N VAL A 81 -8.15 11.15 17.69
CA VAL A 81 -7.33 10.09 17.08
C VAL A 81 -7.53 8.74 17.78
N ILE A 82 -7.93 8.76 19.05
CA ILE A 82 -8.19 7.60 19.89
C ILE A 82 -9.35 6.74 19.38
N SER A 83 -10.34 7.37 18.74
CA SER A 83 -11.46 6.66 18.14
C SER A 83 -11.06 5.84 16.90
N ILE A 84 -9.83 6.04 16.42
CA ILE A 84 -9.33 5.45 15.19
C ILE A 84 -8.42 4.27 15.51
N ASN A 85 -8.83 3.08 15.06
CA ASN A 85 -8.30 1.80 15.56
C ASN A 85 -6.80 1.54 15.29
N SER A 86 -6.22 2.12 14.24
CA SER A 86 -4.80 1.92 13.91
C SER A 86 -4.18 3.04 13.06
N LEU A 87 -2.87 3.20 13.19
CA LEU A 87 -2.01 3.97 12.28
C LEU A 87 -1.32 3.01 11.31
N GLY A 88 -1.64 3.15 10.02
CA GLY A 88 -1.02 2.40 8.94
C GLY A 88 -0.04 3.24 8.15
N PHE A 89 1.10 2.65 7.78
CA PHE A 89 2.08 3.27 6.89
C PHE A 89 2.94 2.22 6.18
N TYR A 90 3.41 2.54 4.97
CA TYR A 90 4.19 1.63 4.13
C TYR A 90 5.66 2.00 4.12
N THR A 91 6.55 1.03 4.35
CA THR A 91 8.01 1.24 4.35
C THR A 91 8.72 0.30 3.39
N SER A 92 9.82 0.78 2.80
CA SER A 92 10.64 0.05 1.81
C SER A 92 12.06 -0.12 2.33
N HIS A 93 12.47 -1.35 2.66
CA HIS A 93 13.82 -1.67 3.15
C HIS A 93 14.28 -0.83 4.36
N GLN A 94 13.35 -0.51 5.26
CA GLN A 94 13.59 0.30 6.46
C GLN A 94 13.25 -0.46 7.73
N GLU A 95 14.04 -0.19 8.78
CA GLU A 95 13.68 -0.55 10.15
C GLU A 95 12.84 0.57 10.77
N VAL A 96 11.88 0.16 11.59
CA VAL A 96 10.92 1.07 12.22
C VAL A 96 10.85 0.75 13.70
N ALA A 97 10.84 1.77 14.53
CA ALA A 97 10.45 1.65 15.93
C ALA A 97 9.50 2.79 16.29
N VAL A 98 8.41 2.46 16.98
CA VAL A 98 7.39 3.43 17.38
C VAL A 98 7.28 3.43 18.89
N PHE A 99 7.28 4.63 19.46
CA PHE A 99 7.26 4.89 20.88
C PHE A 99 6.11 5.85 21.22
N VAL A 100 5.53 5.69 22.40
CA VAL A 100 4.59 6.65 23.00
C VAL A 100 5.11 6.97 24.39
N GLU A 101 5.33 8.25 24.70
CA GLU A 101 5.98 8.70 25.96
C GLU A 101 7.28 7.92 26.26
N GLY A 102 8.08 7.64 25.22
CA GLY A 102 9.33 6.87 25.34
C GLY A 102 9.16 5.35 25.54
N LYS A 103 7.94 4.82 25.69
CA LYS A 103 7.68 3.37 25.73
C LYS A 103 7.54 2.83 24.30
N GLN A 104 8.35 1.84 23.93
CA GLN A 104 8.26 1.21 22.61
C GLN A 104 6.98 0.37 22.50
N ILE A 105 6.09 0.73 21.56
CA ILE A 105 4.82 0.03 21.32
C ILE A 105 4.86 -0.84 20.05
N TYR A 106 5.75 -0.54 19.11
CA TYR A 106 5.91 -1.31 17.87
C TYR A 106 7.36 -1.30 17.40
N ARG A 107 7.81 -2.39 16.79
CA ARG A 107 9.13 -2.47 16.16
C ARG A 107 9.12 -3.44 14.98
N LYS A 108 9.70 -2.99 13.86
CA LYS A 108 9.97 -3.79 12.68
C LYS A 108 11.46 -3.73 12.36
N LYS A 109 12.11 -4.90 12.30
CA LYS A 109 13.54 -5.04 11.99
C LYS A 109 13.78 -6.28 11.16
N ALA A 110 14.97 -6.40 10.55
CA ALA A 110 15.31 -7.58 9.80
C ALA A 110 15.30 -8.83 10.73
N PRO A 111 14.62 -9.92 10.34
CA PRO A 111 14.59 -11.13 11.16
C PRO A 111 15.97 -11.78 11.23
N LYS A 112 16.46 -12.06 12.44
CA LYS A 112 17.83 -12.55 12.69
C LYS A 112 18.15 -13.91 12.05
N ASN A 113 17.14 -14.72 11.74
CA ASN A 113 17.29 -16.11 11.28
C ASN A 113 17.00 -16.27 9.78
N VAL A 114 16.95 -15.19 9.02
CA VAL A 114 16.66 -15.22 7.58
C VAL A 114 17.87 -14.67 6.83
N HIS A 115 18.14 -15.20 5.65
CA HIS A 115 19.22 -14.73 4.76
C HIS A 115 18.99 -13.31 4.18
N SER A 116 18.03 -12.55 4.73
CA SER A 116 17.72 -11.19 4.32
C SER A 116 18.33 -10.19 5.29
N LYS A 117 19.02 -9.19 4.74
CA LYS A 117 19.57 -8.06 5.50
C LYS A 117 18.55 -6.94 5.75
N THR A 118 17.33 -7.08 5.24
CA THR A 118 16.30 -6.02 5.33
C THR A 118 14.93 -6.60 5.70
N PRO A 119 14.04 -5.82 6.34
CA PRO A 119 12.63 -6.17 6.50
C PRO A 119 11.87 -6.32 5.17
N GLY A 120 12.44 -5.81 4.07
CA GLY A 120 11.79 -5.72 2.77
C GLY A 120 10.73 -4.62 2.72
N ASN A 121 9.78 -4.79 1.82
CA ASN A 121 8.67 -3.88 1.59
C ASN A 121 7.45 -4.35 2.39
N CYS A 122 6.95 -3.52 3.29
CA CYS A 122 5.82 -3.93 4.13
C CYS A 122 4.96 -2.77 4.61
N TRP A 123 3.68 -3.10 4.81
CA TRP A 123 2.76 -2.28 5.59
C TRP A 123 2.98 -2.53 7.08
N ASN A 124 3.10 -1.44 7.83
CA ASN A 124 3.15 -1.44 9.28
C ASN A 124 1.81 -0.94 9.80
N PHE A 125 1.28 -1.60 10.83
CA PHE A 125 0.05 -1.21 11.50
C PHE A 125 0.32 -1.12 12.99
N VAL A 126 0.16 0.07 13.55
CA VAL A 126 0.33 0.34 14.97
C VAL A 126 -1.06 0.53 15.55
N GLN A 127 -1.43 -0.30 16.53
CA GLN A 127 -2.72 -0.17 17.21
C GLN A 127 -2.69 1.06 18.12
N MET A 128 -3.69 1.92 17.94
CA MET A 128 -3.88 3.09 18.79
C MET A 128 -4.81 2.70 19.94
N GLN A 129 -4.38 3.02 21.17
CA GLN A 129 -5.13 2.73 22.39
C GLN A 129 -5.54 4.05 23.04
N GLU A 130 -6.64 4.04 23.79
CA GLU A 130 -7.10 5.22 24.52
C GLU A 130 -6.07 5.74 25.53
N GLU A 131 -5.24 4.85 26.07
CA GLU A 131 -4.13 5.23 26.94
C GLU A 131 -3.05 6.08 26.25
N TYR A 132 -3.06 6.21 24.92
CA TYR A 132 -2.14 7.03 24.15
C TYR A 132 -2.66 8.45 23.86
N ALA A 133 -3.88 8.78 24.32
CA ALA A 133 -4.45 10.12 24.27
C ALA A 133 -3.48 11.21 24.74
N LYS A 134 -3.36 12.32 23.99
CA LYS A 134 -2.61 13.53 24.40
C LYS A 134 -1.14 13.25 24.74
N LYS A 135 -0.60 12.15 24.24
CA LYS A 135 0.79 11.74 24.44
C LYS A 135 1.61 11.98 23.18
N THR A 136 2.90 12.09 23.36
CA THR A 136 3.83 12.23 22.24
C THR A 136 4.07 10.88 21.58
N LEU A 137 3.70 10.75 20.31
CA LEU A 137 4.08 9.66 19.42
C LEU A 137 5.44 9.97 18.79
N GLU A 138 6.35 9.01 18.85
CA GLU A 138 7.67 9.09 18.23
C GLU A 138 7.87 7.89 17.30
N ILE A 139 8.17 8.16 16.03
CA ILE A 139 8.49 7.17 15.01
C ILE A 139 9.93 7.34 14.59
N ARG A 140 10.72 6.29 14.79
CA ARG A 140 12.11 6.21 14.34
C ARG A 140 12.19 5.38 13.08
N LEU A 141 12.77 5.96 12.03
CA LEU A 141 12.96 5.32 10.74
C LEU A 141 14.46 5.24 10.46
N ARG A 142 14.91 4.04 10.10
CA ARG A 142 16.30 3.76 9.74
C ARG A 142 16.36 3.01 8.43
N ASN A 143 17.17 3.48 7.49
CA ASN A 143 17.41 2.72 6.26
C ASN A 143 18.31 1.51 6.55
N CYS A 144 18.04 0.38 5.89
CA CYS A 144 18.94 -0.79 5.98
C CYS A 144 20.18 -0.65 5.07
N TYR A 145 20.12 0.29 4.12
CA TYR A 145 21.21 0.62 3.21
C TYR A 145 21.63 2.07 3.42
N ASP A 146 22.90 2.35 3.17
CA ASP A 146 23.46 3.68 3.29
C ASP A 146 22.98 4.55 2.11
N TYR A 147 21.85 5.19 2.34
CA TYR A 147 21.33 6.24 1.48
C TYR A 147 21.44 7.53 2.28
N GLY A 148 22.00 8.58 1.67
CA GLY A 148 22.05 9.93 2.27
C GLY A 148 20.68 10.59 2.50
N SER A 149 19.58 9.82 2.38
CA SER A 149 18.20 10.26 2.61
C SER A 149 17.32 9.09 3.04
N VAL A 150 16.39 9.33 3.96
CA VAL A 150 15.31 8.40 4.36
C VAL A 150 14.04 8.74 3.60
N GLU A 151 13.39 7.73 3.00
CA GLU A 151 12.03 7.86 2.47
C GLU A 151 11.05 7.93 3.64
N VAL A 152 10.29 9.02 3.70
CA VAL A 152 9.29 9.23 4.75
C VAL A 152 7.97 8.61 4.26
N PRO A 153 7.38 7.69 5.03
CA PRO A 153 6.15 7.05 4.62
C PRO A 153 4.96 7.99 4.83
N GLU A 154 3.93 7.84 3.99
CA GLU A 154 2.63 8.46 4.27
C GLU A 154 1.95 7.71 5.42
N PHE A 155 1.50 8.48 6.41
CA PHE A 155 0.78 8.01 7.59
C PHE A 155 -0.73 8.12 7.37
N THR A 156 -1.47 7.08 7.73
CA THR A 156 -2.93 7.06 7.59
C THR A 156 -3.57 6.47 8.84
N TYR A 157 -4.57 7.16 9.38
CA TYR A 157 -5.39 6.66 10.47
C TYR A 157 -6.61 5.93 9.94
N GLY A 158 -6.92 4.76 10.48
CA GLY A 158 -8.14 4.05 10.16
C GLY A 158 -8.15 2.66 10.75
N PRO A 159 -9.28 1.94 10.67
CA PRO A 159 -9.27 0.50 10.84
C PRO A 159 -8.28 -0.14 9.86
N GLN A 160 -7.49 -1.12 10.32
CA GLN A 160 -6.53 -1.83 9.47
C GLN A 160 -7.19 -2.37 8.19
N SER A 161 -8.40 -2.88 8.28
CA SER A 161 -9.19 -3.34 7.12
C SER A 161 -9.52 -2.21 6.15
N ALA A 162 -9.85 -1.00 6.64
CA ALA A 162 -10.15 0.16 5.82
C ALA A 162 -8.92 0.59 5.00
N ILE A 163 -7.76 0.65 5.66
CA ILE A 163 -6.49 1.01 5.01
C ILE A 163 -6.14 -0.02 3.94
N VAL A 164 -6.25 -1.32 4.24
CA VAL A 164 -5.98 -2.38 3.26
C VAL A 164 -6.94 -2.33 2.07
N VAL A 165 -8.24 -2.14 2.32
CA VAL A 165 -9.27 -2.05 1.26
C VAL A 165 -9.06 -0.82 0.40
N GLN A 166 -8.72 0.34 0.98
CA GLN A 166 -8.42 1.55 0.22
C GLN A 166 -7.24 1.35 -0.73
N GLN A 167 -6.17 0.70 -0.25
CA GLN A 167 -5.01 0.37 -1.08
C GLN A 167 -5.34 -0.63 -2.18
N LEU A 168 -6.18 -1.63 -1.87
CA LEU A 168 -6.67 -2.58 -2.87
C LEU A 168 -7.48 -1.87 -3.93
N ASN A 169 -8.47 -1.06 -3.55
CA ASN A 169 -9.32 -0.28 -4.46
C ASN A 169 -8.51 0.65 -5.35
N ARG A 170 -7.46 1.29 -4.82
CA ARG A 170 -6.55 2.14 -5.61
C ARG A 170 -5.81 1.35 -6.71
N LYS A 171 -5.50 0.07 -6.48
CA LYS A 171 -4.80 -0.80 -7.43
C LYS A 171 -5.73 -1.69 -8.27
N THR A 172 -7.00 -1.81 -7.88
CA THR A 172 -8.01 -2.62 -8.59
C THR A 172 -8.13 -2.27 -10.08
N PRO A 173 -8.17 -0.99 -10.52
CA PRO A 173 -8.26 -0.66 -11.95
C PRO A 173 -7.08 -1.20 -12.76
N SER A 174 -5.85 -1.07 -12.23
CA SER A 174 -4.64 -1.57 -12.87
C SER A 174 -4.61 -3.09 -12.92
N LEU A 175 -5.02 -3.76 -11.84
CA LEU A 175 -5.12 -5.22 -11.79
C LEU A 175 -6.15 -5.74 -12.80
N LEU A 176 -7.32 -5.11 -12.87
CA LEU A 176 -8.38 -5.46 -13.79
C LEU A 176 -7.91 -5.33 -15.25
N THR A 177 -7.17 -4.25 -15.55
CA THR A 177 -6.54 -4.06 -16.87
C THR A 177 -5.57 -5.21 -17.22
N GLY A 178 -4.73 -5.62 -16.27
CA GLY A 178 -3.80 -6.73 -16.47
C GLY A 178 -4.49 -8.08 -16.71
N ILE A 179 -5.53 -8.38 -15.93
CA ILE A 179 -6.34 -9.60 -16.10
C ILE A 179 -7.03 -9.60 -17.47
N SER A 180 -7.57 -8.46 -17.90
CA SER A 180 -8.20 -8.33 -19.22
C SER A 180 -7.21 -8.60 -20.36
N MET A 181 -5.98 -8.07 -20.29
CA MET A 181 -4.93 -8.36 -21.28
C MET A 181 -4.59 -9.85 -21.32
N LEU A 182 -4.49 -10.50 -20.16
CA LEU A 182 -4.20 -11.93 -20.06
C LEU A 182 -5.31 -12.78 -20.68
N VAL A 183 -6.58 -12.46 -20.40
CA VAL A 183 -7.73 -13.17 -20.98
C VAL A 183 -7.78 -13.00 -22.50
N LEU A 184 -7.55 -11.80 -23.02
CA LEU A 184 -7.46 -11.57 -24.47
C LEU A 184 -6.35 -12.41 -25.11
N GLY A 185 -5.18 -12.47 -24.48
CA GLY A 185 -4.08 -13.32 -24.93
C GLY A 185 -4.46 -14.81 -24.97
N LEU A 186 -5.11 -15.32 -23.92
CA LEU A 186 -5.58 -16.70 -23.87
C LEU A 186 -6.60 -17.01 -24.98
N ILE A 187 -7.54 -16.10 -25.24
CA ILE A 187 -8.53 -16.27 -26.31
C ILE A 187 -7.87 -16.37 -27.68
N LEU A 188 -6.85 -15.54 -27.94
CA LEU A 188 -6.08 -15.60 -29.19
C LEU A 188 -5.36 -16.94 -29.36
N VAL A 189 -4.71 -17.44 -28.31
CA VAL A 189 -3.99 -18.73 -28.34
C VAL A 189 -4.96 -19.89 -28.57
N ILE A 190 -6.11 -19.91 -27.89
CA ILE A 190 -7.14 -20.95 -28.07
C ILE A 190 -7.73 -20.89 -29.48
N SER A 191 -7.98 -19.68 -30.00
CA SER A 191 -8.47 -19.48 -31.36
C SER A 191 -7.46 -19.98 -32.39
N TRP A 192 -6.17 -19.69 -32.19
CA TRP A 192 -5.09 -20.22 -33.02
C TRP A 192 -5.05 -21.76 -32.99
N PHE A 193 -5.14 -22.38 -31.82
CA PHE A 193 -5.06 -23.85 -31.73
C PHE A 193 -6.27 -24.55 -32.37
N THR A 194 -7.46 -23.95 -32.25
CA THR A 194 -8.70 -24.52 -32.80
C THR A 194 -8.84 -24.30 -34.31
N ILE A 195 -8.32 -23.19 -34.84
CA ILE A 195 -8.35 -22.84 -36.27
C ILE A 195 -7.12 -23.39 -36.99
N GLY A 196 -5.93 -23.23 -36.44
CA GLY A 196 -4.65 -23.66 -37.02
C GLY A 196 -4.52 -25.18 -37.16
N LYS A 197 -5.06 -25.96 -36.21
CA LYS A 197 -5.11 -27.43 -36.31
C LYS A 197 -5.99 -27.92 -37.47
N LYS A 198 -6.82 -27.04 -38.06
CA LYS A 198 -7.70 -27.33 -39.18
C LYS A 198 -7.10 -27.02 -40.55
N ASN A 199 -6.01 -26.26 -40.61
CA ASN A 199 -5.33 -25.87 -41.85
C ASN A 199 -4.09 -26.74 -42.16
N ALA A 200 -3.67 -27.60 -41.23
CA ALA A 200 -2.52 -28.51 -41.42
C ALA A 200 -2.92 -29.92 -41.92
N PHE A 201 -4.22 -30.19 -42.14
CA PHE A 201 -4.77 -31.48 -42.54
C PHE A 201 -5.79 -31.34 -43.69
N SER A 202 -5.47 -30.49 -44.67
CA SER A 202 -6.15 -30.45 -45.98
C SER A 202 -5.12 -30.50 -47.09
#